data_AF-A0AAW0BY79-F1
#
_entry.id   AF-A0AAW0BY79-F1
#
_cell.length_a   1.000
_cell.length_b   1.000
_cell.length_c   1.000
_cell.angle_alpha   90.00
_cell.angle_beta   90.00
_cell.angle_gamma   90.00
#
_symmetry.space_group_name_H-M   'P 1'
#
loop_
_entity.id
_entity.type
_entity.pdbx_description
1 polymer ?
#
loop_
_entity_poly.entity_id
_entity_poly.type
_entity_poly.pdbx_seq_one_letter_code
_entity_poly.pdbx_strand_id
1 'polypeptide(L)'
;MSKFGEPSDPRVQHHIKLAATYLELHLYKEAEAIADRVLHLVPHAFAALFTRGLARENLRNLDGAYADMVLVADSGYFSPAVIDPHVYRILEACNKRGEDMVKGGIVKHHMPKLPPTLPPLVPSLRSVHPLSPLSERKYDASPDDDDEFYHLGDGGDLSPGGWYNDVEQTRRIREHVLGPSQNSTVAEAIRVAQEAAASLQKRQVLTKAAKGKNRNRKANKKKRNNGPKKTLRSISAGRMMGLDSEWLDEDEYSCGGFTESATFELVCQGVHPWDEDAEDVLAALHDY
;
A
#
# COMPACT_ATOMS: atom_id res chain seq x y z
N MET A 1 21.62 28.03 -15.33
CA MET A 1 20.24 27.76 -14.86
C MET A 1 20.28 26.39 -14.22
N SER A 2 20.12 26.31 -12.90
CA SER A 2 19.94 25.02 -12.23
C SER A 2 18.71 24.35 -12.86
N LYS A 3 18.80 23.06 -13.20
CA LYS A 3 17.66 22.30 -13.76
C LYS A 3 16.54 22.35 -12.73
N PHE A 4 15.54 23.18 -12.99
CA PHE A 4 14.43 23.43 -12.07
C PHE A 4 13.76 22.09 -11.73
N GLY A 5 13.81 21.69 -10.46
CA GLY A 5 13.01 20.59 -9.93
C GLY A 5 13.79 19.39 -9.39
N GLU A 6 15.10 19.26 -9.63
CA GLU A 6 15.87 18.21 -8.97
C GLU A 6 16.17 18.61 -7.51
N PRO A 7 15.80 17.78 -6.52
CA PRO A 7 16.12 18.08 -5.13
C PRO A 7 17.64 18.06 -4.96
N SER A 8 18.19 19.14 -4.41
CA SER A 8 19.64 19.30 -4.23
C SER A 8 20.20 18.38 -3.15
N ASP A 9 19.36 17.91 -2.22
CA ASP A 9 19.79 17.01 -1.14
C ASP A 9 19.88 15.55 -1.66
N PRO A 10 21.06 14.91 -1.63
CA PRO A 10 21.24 13.53 -2.09
C PRO A 10 20.39 12.53 -1.29
N ARG A 11 20.03 12.85 -0.04
CA ARG A 11 19.15 12.00 0.78
C ARG A 11 17.73 11.98 0.26
N VAL A 12 17.23 13.14 -0.20
CA VAL A 12 15.90 13.23 -0.82
C VAL A 12 15.88 12.45 -2.13
N GLN A 13 16.93 12.56 -2.94
CA GLN A 13 17.06 11.77 -4.18
C GLN A 13 17.07 10.26 -3.90
N HIS A 14 17.82 9.83 -2.87
CA HIS A 14 17.87 8.44 -2.46
C HIS A 14 16.48 7.92 -2.05
N HIS A 15 15.74 8.67 -1.23
CA HIS A 15 14.39 8.27 -0.82
C HIS A 15 13.38 8.27 -1.97
N ILE A 16 13.48 9.19 -2.93
CA ILE A 16 12.64 9.16 -4.14
C ILE A 16 12.88 7.88 -4.93
N LYS A 17 14.15 7.52 -5.16
CA LYS A 17 14.52 6.27 -5.84
C LYS A 17 14.02 5.05 -5.06
N LEU A 18 14.17 5.05 -3.73
CA LEU A 18 13.71 3.97 -2.87
C LEU A 18 12.18 3.79 -2.92
N ALA A 19 11.41 4.89 -2.89
CA ALA A 19 9.96 4.84 -3.03
C ALA A 19 9.54 4.26 -4.40
N ALA A 20 10.25 4.64 -5.46
CA ALA A 20 10.01 4.09 -6.80
C ALA A 20 10.30 2.58 -6.86
N THR A 21 11.41 2.13 -6.27
CA THR A 21 11.72 0.69 -6.21
C THR A 21 10.67 -0.10 -5.42
N TYR A 22 10.15 0.44 -4.32
CA TYR A 22 9.06 -0.22 -3.59
C TYR A 22 7.76 -0.28 -4.39
N LEU A 23 7.49 0.73 -5.21
CA LEU A 23 6.35 0.71 -6.12
C LEU A 23 6.49 -0.42 -7.17
N GLU A 24 7.68 -0.58 -7.75
CA GLU A 24 8.00 -1.65 -8.72
C GLU A 24 7.90 -3.05 -8.10
N LEU A 25 8.26 -3.18 -6.82
CA LEU A 25 8.14 -4.42 -6.05
C LEU A 25 6.73 -4.68 -5.50
N HIS A 26 5.74 -3.85 -5.84
CA HIS A 26 4.36 -3.94 -5.35
C HIS A 26 4.21 -3.80 -3.81
N LEU A 27 5.21 -3.21 -3.15
CA LEU A 27 5.21 -2.91 -1.71
C LEU A 27 4.61 -1.51 -1.47
N TYR A 28 3.31 -1.39 -1.71
CA TYR A 28 2.65 -0.08 -1.81
C TYR A 28 2.59 0.69 -0.49
N LYS A 29 2.48 0.01 0.66
CA LYS A 29 2.43 0.68 1.98
C LYS A 29 3.77 1.32 2.31
N GLU A 30 4.85 0.60 2.00
CA GLU A 30 6.23 1.03 2.17
C GLU A 30 6.55 2.19 1.21
N ALA A 31 6.13 2.08 -0.05
CA ALA A 31 6.26 3.15 -1.04
C ALA A 31 5.56 4.43 -0.57
N GLU A 32 4.31 4.34 -0.08
CA GLU A 32 3.58 5.48 0.49
C GLU A 32 4.35 6.09 1.68
N ALA A 33 4.83 5.28 2.62
CA ALA A 33 5.54 5.75 3.81
C ALA A 33 6.86 6.46 3.47
N ILE A 34 7.63 5.96 2.50
CA ILE A 34 8.87 6.62 2.07
C ILE A 34 8.56 7.92 1.32
N ALA A 35 7.55 7.91 0.43
CA ALA A 35 7.13 9.11 -0.27
C ALA A 35 6.63 10.20 0.70
N ASP A 36 5.90 9.82 1.76
CA ASP A 36 5.50 10.73 2.83
C ASP A 36 6.72 11.39 3.49
N ARG A 37 7.76 10.64 3.83
CA ARG A 37 8.99 11.21 4.41
C ARG A 37 9.64 12.23 3.48
N VAL A 38 9.67 11.96 2.18
CA VAL A 38 10.18 12.92 1.20
C VAL A 38 9.35 14.20 1.20
N LEU A 39 8.03 14.07 1.24
CA LEU A 39 7.11 15.23 1.23
C LEU A 39 7.16 16.05 2.52
N HIS A 40 7.57 15.46 3.64
CA HIS A 40 7.87 16.23 4.86
C HIS A 40 9.10 17.13 4.68
N LEU A 41 10.09 16.72 3.88
CA LEU A 41 11.29 17.49 3.60
C LEU A 41 11.08 18.50 2.47
N VAL A 42 10.43 18.07 1.39
CA VAL A 42 10.17 18.85 0.18
C VAL A 42 8.70 18.67 -0.19
N PRO A 43 7.79 19.55 0.30
CA PRO A 43 6.34 19.41 0.13
C PRO A 43 5.86 19.38 -1.32
N HIS A 44 6.66 19.91 -2.24
CA HIS A 44 6.36 19.98 -3.67
C HIS A 44 7.27 19.07 -4.49
N ALA A 45 7.83 18.02 -3.88
CA ALA A 45 8.60 17.01 -4.60
C ALA A 45 7.68 16.21 -5.51
N PHE A 46 7.65 16.61 -6.77
CA PHE A 46 6.82 16.04 -7.83
C PHE A 46 6.91 14.51 -7.88
N ALA A 47 8.14 13.96 -7.89
CA ALA A 47 8.34 12.52 -8.00
C ALA A 47 7.72 11.78 -6.80
N ALA A 48 7.84 12.33 -5.59
CA ALA A 48 7.26 11.73 -4.40
C ALA A 48 5.72 11.82 -4.38
N LEU A 49 5.13 12.95 -4.80
CA LEU A 49 3.67 13.06 -4.95
C LEU A 49 3.14 12.04 -5.96
N PHE A 50 3.80 11.91 -7.11
CA PHE A 50 3.41 10.97 -8.15
C PHE A 50 3.50 9.51 -7.66
N THR A 51 4.63 9.12 -7.07
CA THR A 51 4.81 7.77 -6.49
C THR A 51 3.81 7.49 -5.38
N ARG A 52 3.55 8.45 -4.47
CA ARG A 52 2.54 8.29 -3.41
C ARG A 52 1.13 8.11 -3.98
N GLY A 53 0.77 8.90 -4.98
CA GLY A 53 -0.53 8.80 -5.63
C GLY A 53 -0.74 7.43 -6.31
N LEU A 54 0.28 6.91 -6.99
CA LEU A 54 0.25 5.55 -7.55
C LEU A 54 0.15 4.47 -6.46
N ALA A 55 0.91 4.59 -5.37
CA ALA A 55 0.84 3.64 -4.26
C ALA A 55 -0.57 3.63 -3.64
N ARG A 56 -1.16 4.81 -3.40
CA ARG A 56 -2.52 4.96 -2.86
C ARG A 56 -3.60 4.42 -3.78
N GLU A 57 -3.45 4.57 -5.09
CA GLU A 57 -4.36 3.96 -6.07
C GLU A 57 -4.38 2.44 -5.91
N ASN A 58 -3.20 1.81 -5.85
CA ASN A 58 -3.06 0.38 -5.67
C ASN A 58 -3.60 -0.11 -4.31
N LEU A 59 -3.50 0.73 -3.27
CA LEU A 59 -4.12 0.49 -1.95
C LEU A 59 -5.62 0.79 -1.90
N ARG A 60 -6.26 1.12 -3.04
CA ARG A 60 -7.67 1.52 -3.15
C ARG A 60 -8.04 2.80 -2.37
N ASN A 61 -7.05 3.59 -1.96
CA ASN A 61 -7.23 4.91 -1.39
C ASN A 61 -7.32 5.96 -2.52
N LEU A 62 -8.41 5.89 -3.29
CA LEU A 62 -8.60 6.73 -4.49
C LEU A 62 -8.69 8.22 -4.15
N ASP A 63 -9.21 8.58 -2.98
CA ASP A 63 -9.35 9.98 -2.57
C ASP A 63 -7.97 10.62 -2.31
N GLY A 64 -7.08 9.88 -1.63
CA GLY A 64 -5.70 10.31 -1.42
C GLY A 64 -4.90 10.32 -2.73
N ALA A 65 -5.10 9.32 -3.59
CA ALA A 65 -4.47 9.28 -4.91
C ALA A 65 -4.88 10.48 -5.77
N TYR A 66 -6.17 10.83 -5.79
CA TYR A 66 -6.68 11.99 -6.52
C TYR A 66 -6.07 13.29 -6.02
N ALA A 67 -6.02 13.50 -4.70
CA ALA A 67 -5.43 14.69 -4.10
C ALA A 67 -3.96 14.87 -4.53
N ASP A 68 -3.19 13.78 -4.54
CA ASP A 68 -1.79 13.81 -4.98
C ASP A 68 -1.66 14.11 -6.48
N MET A 69 -2.51 13.50 -7.31
CA MET A 69 -2.50 13.72 -8.77
C MET A 69 -2.91 15.13 -9.18
N VAL A 70 -3.81 15.78 -8.42
CA VAL A 70 -4.16 17.19 -8.62
C VAL A 70 -2.95 18.08 -8.34
N LEU A 71 -2.24 17.86 -7.22
CA LEU A 71 -1.03 18.62 -6.91
C LEU A 71 0.06 18.43 -7.97
N VAL A 72 0.19 17.22 -8.51
CA VAL A 72 1.09 16.91 -9.62
C VAL A 72 0.70 17.68 -10.88
N ALA A 73 -0.59 17.73 -11.23
CA ALA A 73 -1.08 18.48 -12.38
C ALA A 73 -0.87 20.01 -12.22
N ASP A 74 -1.11 20.55 -11.02
CA ASP A 74 -0.97 21.97 -10.70
C ASP A 74 0.48 22.43 -10.67
N SER A 75 1.44 21.52 -10.48
CA SER A 75 2.87 21.83 -10.39
C SER A 75 3.46 22.42 -11.68
N GLY A 76 2.75 22.31 -12.81
CA GLY A 76 3.20 22.85 -14.11
C GLY A 76 4.39 22.09 -14.74
N TYR A 77 4.88 21.02 -14.10
CA TYR A 77 5.96 20.18 -14.61
C TYR A 77 5.54 19.32 -15.80
N PHE A 78 4.24 19.15 -16.00
CA PHE A 78 3.72 18.41 -17.12
C PHE A 78 3.23 19.33 -18.24
N SER A 79 3.89 19.23 -19.39
CA SER A 79 3.23 19.53 -20.65
C SER A 79 2.11 18.52 -20.84
N PRO A 80 0.88 18.92 -21.22
CA PRO A 80 -0.23 17.99 -21.44
C PRO A 80 0.06 16.86 -22.42
N ALA A 81 1.07 17.02 -23.29
CA ALA A 81 1.55 16.02 -24.23
C ALA A 81 2.47 14.95 -23.62
N VAL A 82 3.00 15.18 -22.41
CA VAL A 82 3.97 14.32 -21.71
C VAL A 82 3.37 13.74 -20.43
N ILE A 83 2.15 14.14 -20.05
CA ILE A 83 1.43 13.53 -18.93
C ILE A 83 1.30 12.05 -19.21
N ASP A 84 1.85 11.25 -18.29
CA ASP A 84 1.74 9.81 -18.33
C ASP A 84 0.24 9.43 -18.43
N PRO A 85 -0.17 8.60 -19.40
CA PRO A 85 -1.54 8.11 -19.52
C PRO A 85 -2.13 7.57 -18.21
N HIS A 86 -1.29 7.10 -17.27
CA HIS A 86 -1.70 6.70 -15.93
C HIS A 86 -2.30 7.86 -15.11
N VAL A 87 -1.70 9.06 -15.14
CA VAL A 87 -2.24 10.22 -14.40
C VAL A 87 -3.66 10.52 -14.87
N TYR A 88 -3.87 10.55 -16.20
CA TYR A 88 -5.19 10.78 -16.76
C TYR A 88 -6.18 9.68 -16.38
N ARG A 89 -5.76 8.42 -16.41
CA ARG A 89 -6.62 7.30 -16.03
C ARG A 89 -7.08 7.41 -14.57
N ILE A 90 -6.18 7.80 -13.67
CA ILE A 90 -6.51 7.99 -12.25
C ILE A 90 -7.47 9.15 -12.07
N LEU A 91 -7.18 10.29 -12.71
CA LEU A 91 -8.06 11.47 -12.66
C LEU A 91 -9.44 11.15 -13.22
N GLU A 92 -9.52 10.43 -14.34
CA GLU A 92 -10.78 10.01 -14.96
C GLU A 92 -11.55 9.02 -14.07
N ALA A 93 -10.87 8.02 -13.50
CA ALA A 93 -11.47 7.06 -12.58
C ALA A 93 -12.04 7.74 -11.32
N CYS A 94 -11.33 8.74 -10.78
CA CYS A 94 -11.79 9.50 -9.63
C CYS A 94 -13.00 10.39 -9.97
N ASN A 95 -13.00 11.04 -11.13
CA ASN A 95 -14.17 11.83 -11.57
C ASN A 95 -15.39 10.96 -11.81
N LYS A 96 -15.23 9.80 -12.46
CA LYS A 96 -16.33 8.87 -12.70
C LYS A 96 -16.93 8.37 -11.39
N ARG A 97 -16.09 8.06 -10.40
CA ARG A 97 -16.55 7.69 -9.05
C ARG A 97 -17.31 8.84 -8.38
N GLY A 98 -16.83 10.08 -8.53
CA GLY A 98 -17.52 11.28 -8.06
C GLY A 98 -18.92 11.41 -8.68
N GLU A 99 -19.04 11.22 -10.00
CA GLU A 99 -20.33 11.25 -10.70
C GLU A 99 -21.28 10.15 -10.23
N ASP A 100 -20.78 8.93 -10.04
CA ASP A 100 -21.59 7.80 -9.57
C ASP A 100 -22.10 8.02 -8.14
N MET A 101 -21.29 8.64 -7.27
CA MET A 101 -21.70 9.03 -5.93
C MET A 101 -22.76 10.14 -5.93
N VAL A 102 -22.67 11.09 -6.88
CA VAL A 102 -23.68 12.14 -7.06
C VAL A 102 -24.99 11.56 -7.59
N LYS A 103 -24.94 10.68 -8.61
CA LYS A 103 -26.13 9.99 -9.17
C LYS A 103 -26.80 9.09 -8.14
N GLY A 104 -26.02 8.48 -7.24
CA GLY A 104 -26.54 7.69 -6.11
C GLY A 104 -27.20 8.52 -5.00
N GLY A 105 -27.16 9.86 -5.07
CA GLY A 105 -27.75 10.75 -4.06
C GLY A 105 -27.02 10.75 -2.72
N ILE A 106 -25.82 10.19 -2.64
CA ILE A 106 -25.07 10.00 -1.39
C ILE A 106 -24.35 11.29 -0.99
N VAL A 107 -23.93 12.13 -1.96
CA VAL A 107 -23.14 13.34 -1.67
C VAL A 107 -23.58 14.50 -2.56
N LYS A 108 -23.84 15.68 -1.95
CA LYS A 108 -24.20 16.94 -2.64
C LYS A 108 -23.00 17.89 -2.87
N HIS A 109 -21.77 17.44 -2.63
CA HIS A 109 -20.61 18.31 -2.68
C HIS A 109 -20.14 18.57 -4.11
N HIS A 110 -19.79 19.83 -4.37
CA HIS A 110 -19.34 20.36 -5.64
C HIS A 110 -17.89 19.89 -5.88
N MET A 111 -17.67 18.94 -6.78
CA MET A 111 -16.31 18.64 -7.24
C MET A 111 -15.85 19.72 -8.24
N PRO A 112 -14.57 20.11 -8.21
CA PRO A 112 -14.02 21.04 -9.19
C PRO A 112 -14.15 20.43 -10.60
N LYS A 113 -14.74 21.19 -11.53
CA LYS A 113 -14.80 20.79 -12.94
C LYS A 113 -13.37 20.70 -13.48
N LEU A 114 -12.98 19.55 -14.00
CA LEU A 114 -11.76 19.42 -14.77
C LEU A 114 -11.73 20.43 -15.93
N PRO A 115 -10.54 20.90 -16.36
CA PRO A 115 -10.41 21.63 -17.61
C PRO A 115 -11.00 20.80 -18.77
N PRO A 116 -11.60 21.43 -19.79
CA PRO A 116 -12.25 20.74 -20.89
C PRO A 116 -11.28 19.72 -21.51
N THR A 117 -11.77 18.50 -21.69
CA THR A 117 -11.06 17.37 -22.27
C THR A 117 -10.31 17.80 -23.53
N LEU A 118 -9.00 17.58 -23.53
CA LEU A 118 -8.16 17.82 -24.70
C LEU A 118 -8.69 16.97 -25.87
N PRO A 119 -8.59 17.49 -27.11
CA PRO A 119 -9.04 16.76 -28.29
C PRO A 119 -8.36 15.39 -28.36
N PRO A 120 -9.05 14.36 -28.89
CA PRO A 120 -8.51 13.01 -28.97
C PRO A 120 -7.13 13.05 -29.65
N LEU A 121 -6.15 12.42 -29.01
CA LEU A 121 -4.79 12.28 -29.51
C LEU A 121 -4.84 11.53 -30.85
N VAL A 122 -4.89 12.28 -31.95
CA VAL A 122 -4.68 11.75 -33.29
C VAL A 122 -3.23 11.27 -33.36
N PRO A 123 -2.97 10.02 -33.80
CA PRO A 123 -1.61 9.54 -33.99
C PRO A 123 -0.95 10.39 -35.07
N SER A 124 -0.08 11.31 -34.63
CA SER A 124 0.73 12.12 -35.52
C SER A 124 1.76 11.21 -36.18
N LEU A 125 1.48 10.78 -37.42
CA LEU A 125 2.44 10.19 -38.33
C LEU A 125 3.53 11.22 -38.59
N ARG A 126 4.57 11.24 -37.74
CA ARG A 126 5.76 12.05 -37.97
C ARG A 126 6.56 11.46 -39.12
N SER A 127 6.48 12.17 -40.25
CA SER A 127 7.49 12.24 -41.30
C SER A 127 8.90 12.31 -40.67
N VAL A 128 9.72 11.30 -40.97
CA VAL A 128 11.12 11.20 -40.55
C VAL A 128 11.90 12.19 -41.41
N HIS A 129 12.27 13.35 -40.85
CA HIS A 129 13.26 14.23 -41.47
C HIS A 129 14.67 13.68 -41.19
N PRO A 130 15.55 13.58 -42.21
CA PRO A 130 16.92 13.14 -42.02
C PRO A 130 17.73 14.19 -41.24
N LEU A 131 18.34 13.76 -40.14
CA LEU A 131 19.23 14.57 -39.31
C LEU A 131 20.50 14.95 -40.09
N SER A 132 20.88 16.22 -40.00
CA SER A 132 22.14 16.73 -40.53
C SER A 132 23.34 16.23 -39.70
N PRO A 133 24.53 16.06 -40.32
CA PRO A 133 25.70 15.51 -39.64
C PRO A 133 26.28 16.48 -38.61
N LEU A 134 26.44 15.98 -37.38
CA LEU A 134 27.15 16.65 -36.29
C LEU A 134 28.64 16.76 -36.64
N SER A 135 29.16 17.99 -36.61
CA SER A 135 30.59 18.25 -36.71
C SER A 135 31.29 17.84 -35.40
N GLU A 136 32.35 17.05 -35.54
CA GLU A 136 33.25 16.64 -34.46
C GLU A 136 33.87 17.86 -33.77
N ARG A 137 33.48 18.12 -32.51
CA ARG A 137 34.28 18.94 -31.61
C ARG A 137 35.32 18.05 -30.94
N LYS A 138 36.57 18.26 -31.34
CA LYS A 138 37.75 17.77 -30.61
C LYS A 138 37.80 18.47 -29.24
N TYR A 139 37.80 17.68 -28.18
CA TYR A 139 38.15 18.14 -26.84
C TYR A 139 39.65 17.97 -26.67
N ASP A 140 40.36 19.09 -26.58
CA ASP A 140 41.76 19.11 -26.18
C ASP A 140 41.82 18.86 -24.67
N ALA A 141 42.41 17.72 -24.30
CA ALA A 141 42.72 17.38 -22.93
C ALA A 141 43.88 18.27 -22.44
N SER A 142 43.62 19.11 -21.44
CA SER A 142 44.69 19.67 -20.59
C SER A 142 44.92 18.70 -19.44
N PRO A 143 46.11 18.07 -19.36
CA PRO A 143 46.60 17.51 -18.11
C PRO A 143 47.25 18.65 -17.33
N ASP A 144 46.83 18.86 -16.08
CA ASP A 144 47.54 19.56 -15.00
C ASP A 144 46.47 20.13 -14.06
N ASP A 145 45.98 19.31 -13.14
CA ASP A 145 45.45 19.80 -11.86
C ASP A 145 45.69 18.69 -10.84
N ASP A 146 46.55 19.06 -9.90
CA ASP A 146 47.26 18.21 -8.96
C ASP A 146 46.36 17.52 -7.94
N ASP A 147 46.82 16.35 -7.52
CA ASP A 147 46.29 15.48 -6.48
C ASP A 147 46.16 16.20 -5.12
N GLU A 148 45.04 16.88 -4.86
CA GLU A 148 44.61 17.19 -3.49
C GLU A 148 44.00 15.94 -2.84
N PHE A 149 44.90 15.14 -2.26
CA PHE A 149 44.62 13.99 -1.42
C PHE A 149 43.91 14.45 -0.14
N TYR A 150 42.57 14.44 -0.14
CA TYR A 150 41.79 14.63 1.08
C TYR A 150 42.06 13.45 2.03
N HIS A 151 42.88 13.69 3.05
CA HIS A 151 42.96 12.85 4.24
C HIS A 151 41.57 12.82 4.91
N LEU A 152 40.78 11.82 4.56
CA LEU A 152 39.62 11.39 5.33
C LEU A 152 40.13 10.95 6.70
N GLY A 153 39.94 11.83 7.67
CA GLY A 153 40.23 11.58 9.06
C GLY A 153 39.55 10.28 9.51
N ASP A 154 40.31 9.53 10.30
CA ASP A 154 39.97 8.34 11.04
C ASP A 154 38.62 8.48 11.76
N GLY A 155 37.55 8.14 11.02
CA GLY A 155 36.17 8.16 11.47
C GLY A 155 35.88 6.88 12.22
N GLY A 156 36.11 6.92 13.53
CA GLY A 156 35.79 5.81 14.43
C GLY A 156 34.38 5.28 14.23
N ASP A 157 34.29 3.95 14.14
CA ASP A 157 33.13 3.10 14.42
C ASP A 157 31.75 3.76 14.29
N LEU A 158 31.40 4.20 13.09
CA LEU A 158 30.01 4.28 12.69
C LEU A 158 29.65 2.93 12.06
N SER A 159 29.33 1.97 12.93
CA SER A 159 28.65 0.75 12.52
C SER A 159 27.47 1.11 11.61
N PRO A 160 27.23 0.42 10.48
CA PRO A 160 26.19 0.77 9.49
C PRO A 160 24.74 0.66 9.98
N GLY A 161 24.53 0.43 11.29
CA GLY A 161 23.23 0.51 11.94
C GLY A 161 22.82 1.97 12.08
N GLY A 162 22.28 2.55 11.01
CA GLY A 162 21.81 3.93 10.97
C GLY A 162 20.86 4.27 12.13
N TRP A 163 20.81 5.56 12.47
CA TRP A 163 20.00 6.19 13.52
C TRP A 163 18.49 5.84 13.57
N TYR A 164 18.01 4.97 12.66
CA TYR A 164 16.63 4.50 12.58
C TYR A 164 16.33 3.26 13.43
N ASN A 165 17.36 2.54 13.93
CA ASN A 165 17.16 1.37 14.80
C ASN A 165 17.15 1.72 16.30
N ASP A 166 17.38 2.98 16.66
CA ASP A 166 17.25 3.42 18.05
C ASP A 166 15.76 3.67 18.40
N VAL A 167 15.18 2.67 19.06
CA VAL A 167 13.79 2.70 19.57
C VAL A 167 13.57 3.88 20.53
N GLU A 168 14.59 4.26 21.30
CA GLU A 168 14.52 5.39 22.23
C GLU A 168 14.54 6.73 21.49
N GLN A 169 15.33 6.85 20.43
CA GLN A 169 15.36 8.07 19.63
C GLN A 169 14.06 8.28 18.84
N THR A 170 13.49 7.19 18.30
CA THR A 170 12.15 7.19 17.67
C THR A 170 11.06 7.59 18.67
N ARG A 171 11.15 7.11 19.92
CA ARG A 171 10.24 7.49 21.00
C ARG A 171 10.36 8.98 21.34
N ARG A 172 11.57 9.53 21.46
CA ARG A 172 11.81 10.96 21.74
C ARG A 172 11.28 11.87 20.64
N ILE A 173 11.46 11.50 19.37
CA ILE A 173 10.90 12.24 18.22
C ILE A 173 9.37 12.17 18.26
N ARG A 174 8.80 11.00 18.56
CA ARG A 174 7.34 10.84 18.69
C ARG A 174 6.76 11.69 19.82
N GLU A 175 7.41 11.72 20.98
CA GLU A 175 7.02 12.55 22.12
C GLU A 175 7.15 14.05 21.81
N HIS A 176 8.19 14.45 21.08
CA HIS A 176 8.43 15.85 20.71
C HIS A 176 7.52 16.35 19.58
N VAL A 177 7.19 15.51 18.60
CA VAL A 177 6.36 15.88 17.43
C VAL A 177 4.86 15.87 17.76
N LEU A 178 4.40 14.93 18.58
CA LEU A 178 2.96 14.84 18.89
C LEU A 178 2.53 15.83 19.98
N GLY A 179 3.45 16.30 20.82
CA GLY A 179 3.16 17.24 21.90
C GLY A 179 2.12 16.72 22.92
N PRO A 180 2.10 17.27 24.14
CA PRO A 180 1.13 16.84 25.17
C PRO A 180 -0.33 17.07 24.75
N SER A 181 -0.59 17.97 23.79
CA SER A 181 -1.92 18.30 23.30
C SER A 181 -2.56 17.17 22.47
N GLN A 182 -1.83 16.53 21.54
CA GLN A 182 -2.44 15.50 20.67
C GLN A 182 -2.48 14.11 21.32
N ASN A 183 -1.60 13.85 22.29
CA ASN A 183 -1.62 12.61 23.04
C ASN A 183 -2.92 12.44 23.86
N SER A 184 -3.51 13.55 24.32
CA SER A 184 -4.81 13.53 25.01
C SER A 184 -5.97 13.11 24.09
N THR A 185 -5.97 13.57 22.84
CA THR A 185 -7.00 13.24 21.85
C THR A 185 -6.88 11.80 21.36
N VAL A 186 -5.65 11.31 21.16
CA VAL A 186 -5.41 9.90 20.79
C VAL A 186 -5.78 8.97 21.95
N ALA A 187 -5.44 9.32 23.19
CA ALA A 187 -5.82 8.54 24.36
C ALA A 187 -7.34 8.47 24.54
N GLU A 188 -8.06 9.59 24.35
CA GLU A 188 -9.52 9.60 24.42
C GLU A 188 -10.16 8.81 23.26
N ALA A 189 -9.61 8.89 22.05
CA ALA A 189 -10.06 8.08 20.92
C ALA A 189 -9.91 6.58 21.18
N ILE A 190 -8.78 6.16 21.79
CA ILE A 190 -8.56 4.76 22.19
C ILE A 190 -9.58 4.32 23.24
N ARG A 191 -9.86 5.16 24.25
CA ARG A 191 -10.85 4.88 25.29
C ARG A 191 -12.26 4.71 24.71
N VAL A 192 -12.68 5.61 23.83
CA VAL A 192 -13.97 5.54 23.13
C VAL A 192 -14.08 4.27 22.28
N ALA A 193 -13.01 3.90 21.56
CA ALA A 193 -12.99 2.68 20.76
C ALA A 193 -13.12 1.41 21.63
N GLN A 194 -12.44 1.37 22.78
CA GLN A 194 -12.53 0.24 23.72
C GLN A 194 -13.92 0.12 24.35
N GLU A 195 -14.55 1.24 24.73
CA GLU A 195 -15.93 1.25 25.24
C GLU A 195 -16.94 0.78 24.17
N ALA A 196 -16.76 1.22 22.93
CA ALA A 196 -17.58 0.76 21.80
C ALA A 196 -17.43 -0.75 21.58
N ALA A 197 -16.20 -1.29 21.61
CA ALA A 197 -15.94 -2.72 21.48
C ALA A 197 -16.59 -3.53 22.63
N ALA A 198 -16.45 -3.07 23.88
CA ALA A 198 -17.08 -3.71 25.03
C ALA A 198 -18.62 -3.69 24.94
N SER A 199 -19.22 -2.63 24.41
CA SER A 199 -20.67 -2.53 24.19
C SER A 199 -21.17 -3.56 23.15
N LEU A 200 -20.40 -3.80 22.09
CA LEU A 200 -20.71 -4.79 21.06
C LEU A 200 -20.65 -6.21 21.62
N GLN A 201 -19.64 -6.54 22.42
CA GLN A 201 -19.54 -7.84 23.07
C GLN A 201 -20.76 -8.11 23.99
N LYS A 202 -21.17 -7.13 24.81
CA LYS A 202 -22.38 -7.26 25.64
C LYS A 202 -23.64 -7.52 24.81
N ARG A 203 -23.78 -6.85 23.66
CA ARG A 203 -24.90 -7.04 22.74
C ARG A 203 -24.90 -8.43 22.09
N GLN A 204 -23.73 -8.97 21.77
CA GLN A 204 -23.61 -10.33 21.24
C GLN A 204 -24.03 -11.41 22.26
N VAL A 205 -23.71 -11.24 23.54
CA VAL A 205 -24.13 -12.18 24.60
C VAL A 205 -25.67 -12.19 24.76
N LEU A 206 -26.30 -11.01 24.76
CA LEU A 206 -27.76 -10.89 24.88
C LEU A 206 -28.50 -11.53 23.69
N THR A 207 -28.00 -11.37 22.47
CA THR A 207 -28.63 -11.94 21.27
C THR A 207 -28.50 -13.46 21.20
N LYS A 208 -27.40 -14.04 21.70
CA LYS A 208 -27.23 -15.50 21.83
C LYS A 208 -28.22 -16.08 22.86
N ALA A 209 -28.45 -15.40 23.99
CA ALA A 209 -29.42 -15.82 25.00
C ALA A 209 -30.87 -15.83 24.47
N ALA A 210 -31.24 -14.88 23.61
CA ALA A 210 -32.59 -14.80 23.02
C ALA A 210 -32.89 -15.93 22.01
N LYS A 211 -31.89 -16.38 21.23
CA LYS A 211 -32.07 -17.44 20.22
C LYS A 211 -32.26 -18.85 20.80
N GLY A 212 -31.76 -19.11 22.03
CA GLY A 212 -31.89 -20.42 22.69
C GLY A 212 -33.33 -20.83 23.03
N LYS A 213 -34.20 -19.86 23.37
CA LYS A 213 -35.57 -20.16 23.83
C LYS A 213 -36.56 -20.53 22.72
N ASN A 214 -36.26 -20.24 21.46
CA ASN A 214 -37.23 -20.44 20.36
C ASN A 214 -37.04 -21.77 19.59
N ARG A 215 -35.94 -22.49 19.81
CA ARG A 215 -35.71 -23.80 19.16
C ARG A 215 -36.54 -24.94 19.77
N ASN A 216 -36.89 -24.87 21.06
CA ASN A 216 -37.70 -25.91 21.72
C ASN A 216 -39.20 -25.87 21.40
N ARG A 217 -39.74 -24.75 20.88
CA ARG A 217 -41.18 -24.68 20.53
C ARG A 217 -41.52 -25.32 19.18
N LYS A 218 -40.56 -25.44 18.24
CA LYS A 218 -40.81 -26.02 16.91
C LYS A 218 -40.63 -27.54 16.84
N ALA A 219 -39.95 -28.16 17.81
CA ALA A 219 -39.78 -29.62 17.86
C ALA A 219 -41.06 -30.37 18.24
N ASN A 220 -41.99 -29.74 18.99
CA ASN A 220 -43.18 -30.45 19.50
C ASN A 220 -44.41 -30.41 18.57
N LYS A 221 -44.35 -29.72 17.42
CA LYS A 221 -45.49 -29.62 16.49
C LYS A 221 -45.49 -30.65 15.36
N LYS A 222 -44.46 -31.51 15.26
CA LYS A 222 -44.32 -32.47 14.14
C LYS A 222 -44.79 -33.90 14.44
N LYS A 223 -45.45 -34.16 15.57
CA LYS A 223 -45.87 -35.53 15.99
C LYS A 223 -47.32 -35.91 15.67
N ARG A 224 -48.06 -35.12 14.90
CA ARG A 224 -49.42 -35.45 14.45
C ARG A 224 -49.55 -35.20 12.95
N ASN A 225 -49.24 -36.21 12.15
CA ASN A 225 -49.85 -36.51 10.84
C ASN A 225 -49.07 -37.66 10.17
N ASN A 226 -49.23 -38.88 10.72
CA ASN A 226 -48.97 -40.11 9.98
C ASN A 226 -50.18 -40.38 9.08
N GLY A 227 -50.10 -39.91 7.84
CA GLY A 227 -50.95 -40.37 6.74
C GLY A 227 -50.09 -41.14 5.74
N PRO A 228 -50.57 -42.27 5.18
CA PRO A 228 -49.78 -43.12 4.31
C PRO A 228 -49.59 -42.44 2.94
N LYS A 229 -48.38 -42.00 2.64
CA LYS A 229 -48.04 -41.51 1.30
C LYS A 229 -47.48 -42.66 0.47
N LYS A 230 -48.21 -42.93 -0.61
CA LYS A 230 -47.95 -43.93 -1.63
C LYS A 230 -46.60 -43.67 -2.31
N THR A 231 -45.93 -44.78 -2.54
CA THR A 231 -44.71 -44.98 -3.32
C THR A 231 -44.81 -44.41 -4.73
N LEU A 232 -43.80 -43.63 -5.13
CA LEU A 232 -43.41 -43.50 -6.53
C LEU A 232 -41.89 -43.64 -6.64
N ARG A 233 -41.52 -44.76 -7.27
CA ARG A 233 -40.31 -44.99 -8.07
C ARG A 233 -40.06 -43.73 -8.94
N SER A 234 -38.87 -43.33 -9.34
CA SER A 234 -37.56 -43.94 -9.52
C SER A 234 -36.67 -42.82 -10.06
N ILE A 235 -35.35 -43.03 -9.99
CA ILE A 235 -34.36 -42.81 -11.07
C ILE A 235 -33.06 -42.33 -10.42
N SER A 236 -32.14 -43.29 -10.42
CA SER A 236 -30.69 -43.16 -10.48
C SER A 236 -30.15 -41.84 -11.01
N ALA A 237 -29.27 -41.22 -10.23
CA ALA A 237 -28.19 -40.40 -10.77
C ALA A 237 -27.01 -40.37 -9.79
N GLY A 238 -25.87 -40.89 -10.24
CA GLY A 238 -24.54 -40.36 -9.96
C GLY A 238 -24.12 -40.19 -8.51
N ARG A 239 -23.64 -41.26 -7.90
CA ARG A 239 -22.67 -41.19 -6.80
C ARG A 239 -21.32 -40.78 -7.40
N MET A 240 -21.13 -39.49 -7.67
CA MET A 240 -19.78 -38.95 -7.86
C MET A 240 -19.18 -38.68 -6.47
N MET A 241 -17.99 -39.22 -6.26
CA MET A 241 -17.15 -38.94 -5.10
C MET A 241 -16.85 -37.43 -5.11
N GLY A 242 -17.48 -36.71 -4.18
CA GLY A 242 -17.08 -35.34 -3.84
C GLY A 242 -15.70 -35.42 -3.20
N LEU A 243 -14.68 -35.19 -4.01
CA LEU A 243 -13.43 -34.61 -3.55
C LEU A 243 -13.77 -33.17 -3.16
N ASP A 244 -14.22 -32.98 -1.93
CA ASP A 244 -14.29 -31.67 -1.27
C ASP A 244 -12.85 -31.18 -1.09
N SER A 245 -12.29 -30.67 -2.19
CA SER A 245 -11.01 -29.95 -2.30
C SER A 245 -11.31 -28.46 -2.41
N GLU A 246 -12.13 -27.95 -1.52
CA GLU A 246 -12.43 -26.53 -1.38
C GLU A 246 -12.08 -26.19 0.08
N TRP A 247 -11.29 -25.14 0.28
CA TRP A 247 -10.62 -24.74 1.55
C TRP A 247 -9.26 -25.40 1.84
N LEU A 248 -8.39 -25.47 0.83
CA LEU A 248 -6.97 -25.23 1.12
C LEU A 248 -6.84 -23.73 1.37
N ASP A 249 -6.63 -23.35 2.62
CA ASP A 249 -6.45 -21.97 3.04
C ASP A 249 -5.28 -21.37 2.23
N GLU A 250 -5.60 -20.45 1.31
CA GLU A 250 -4.62 -19.73 0.46
C GLU A 250 -3.53 -19.02 1.29
N ASP A 251 -3.78 -18.83 2.58
CA ASP A 251 -2.87 -18.20 3.54
C ASP A 251 -1.62 -19.07 3.84
N GLU A 252 -1.68 -20.40 3.63
CA GLU A 252 -0.56 -21.31 3.93
C GLU A 252 0.56 -21.27 2.86
N TYR A 253 0.26 -20.77 1.65
CA TYR A 253 1.24 -20.70 0.56
C TYR A 253 2.08 -19.41 0.55
N SER A 254 1.69 -18.38 1.30
CA SER A 254 2.42 -17.10 1.26
C SER A 254 3.73 -17.11 2.06
N CYS A 255 3.92 -18.06 2.96
CA CYS A 255 5.07 -18.11 3.87
C CYS A 255 6.03 -19.28 3.59
N GLY A 256 6.06 -19.80 2.36
CA GLY A 256 7.03 -20.82 1.96
C GLY A 256 6.84 -22.19 2.66
N GLY A 257 5.63 -22.48 3.16
CA GLY A 257 5.35 -23.71 3.92
C GLY A 257 5.55 -23.58 5.44
N PHE A 258 5.91 -22.39 5.94
CA PHE A 258 5.99 -22.11 7.36
C PHE A 258 4.67 -21.54 7.89
N THR A 259 4.30 -21.92 9.11
CA THR A 259 3.20 -21.26 9.83
C THR A 259 3.60 -19.83 10.21
N GLU A 260 2.65 -18.92 10.38
CA GLU A 260 2.93 -17.52 10.77
C GLU A 260 3.75 -17.43 12.09
N SER A 261 3.51 -18.35 13.02
CA SER A 261 4.29 -18.46 14.26
C SER A 261 5.76 -18.85 13.99
N ALA A 262 5.98 -19.82 13.10
CA ALA A 262 7.31 -20.26 12.70
C ALA A 262 8.06 -19.15 11.93
N THR A 263 7.35 -18.43 11.04
CA THR A 263 7.88 -17.25 10.34
C THR A 263 8.32 -16.16 11.33
N PHE A 264 7.53 -15.89 12.36
CA PHE A 264 7.88 -14.92 13.38
C PHE A 264 9.12 -15.32 14.18
N GLU A 265 9.22 -16.59 14.59
CA GLU A 265 10.39 -17.10 15.33
C GLU A 265 11.67 -17.04 14.49
N LEU A 266 11.60 -17.43 13.21
CA LEU A 266 12.73 -17.31 12.28
C LEU A 266 13.21 -15.86 12.14
N VAL A 267 12.27 -14.93 11.96
CA VAL A 267 12.57 -13.49 11.88
C VAL A 267 13.21 -12.98 13.17
N CYS A 268 12.79 -13.48 14.35
CA CYS A 268 13.43 -13.13 15.62
C CYS A 268 14.88 -13.63 15.74
N GLN A 269 15.24 -14.72 15.06
CA GLN A 269 16.61 -15.23 14.97
C GLN A 269 17.43 -14.60 13.82
N GLY A 270 16.79 -13.79 12.97
CA GLY A 270 17.41 -13.19 11.79
C GLY A 270 17.57 -14.15 10.61
N VAL A 271 16.78 -15.22 10.57
CA VAL A 271 16.76 -16.22 9.48
C VAL A 271 15.52 -15.97 8.63
N HIS A 272 15.65 -15.98 7.30
CA HIS A 272 14.50 -15.79 6.43
C HIS A 272 13.75 -17.11 6.17
N PRO A 273 12.42 -17.11 5.99
CA PRO A 273 11.64 -18.32 5.71
C PRO A 273 11.96 -19.01 4.38
N TRP A 274 12.78 -18.41 3.53
CA TRP A 274 13.19 -18.99 2.24
C TRP A 274 14.67 -19.40 2.24
N ASP A 275 15.37 -19.27 3.37
CA ASP A 275 16.75 -19.73 3.52
C ASP A 275 16.79 -21.26 3.68
N GLU A 276 17.82 -21.91 3.13
CA GLU A 276 17.93 -23.38 3.10
C GLU A 276 18.03 -24.02 4.49
N ASP A 277 18.47 -23.26 5.49
CA ASP A 277 18.65 -23.68 6.89
C ASP A 277 17.47 -23.29 7.81
N ALA A 278 16.39 -22.70 7.26
CA ALA A 278 15.23 -22.29 8.06
C ALA A 278 14.54 -23.47 8.78
N GLU A 279 14.47 -24.64 8.15
CA GLU A 279 13.92 -25.85 8.79
C GLU A 279 14.81 -26.36 9.93
N ASP A 280 16.14 -26.32 9.76
CA ASP A 280 17.10 -26.78 10.78
C ASP A 280 17.05 -25.89 12.03
N VAL A 281 16.90 -24.58 11.84
CA VAL A 281 16.78 -23.61 12.94
C VAL A 281 15.49 -23.81 13.72
N LEU A 282 14.36 -24.04 13.05
CA LEU A 282 13.09 -24.34 13.71
C LEU A 282 13.12 -25.69 14.44
N ALA A 283 13.72 -26.71 13.84
CA ALA A 283 13.90 -28.00 14.50
C ALA A 283 14.72 -27.85 15.79
N ALA A 284 15.82 -27.09 15.75
CA ALA A 284 16.64 -26.82 16.93
C ALA A 284 15.91 -26.03 18.02
N LEU A 285 14.99 -25.12 17.65
CA LEU A 285 14.18 -24.35 18.60
C LEU A 285 13.10 -25.18 19.30
N HIS A 286 12.51 -26.15 18.60
CA HIS A 286 11.42 -26.97 19.13
C HIS A 286 11.88 -28.20 19.93
N ASP A 287 13.15 -28.59 19.80
CA ASP A 287 13.75 -29.71 20.54
C ASP A 287 14.17 -29.37 21.98
N TYR A 288 13.95 -28.13 22.45
CA TYR A 288 14.24 -27.65 23.82
C TYR A 288 12.99 -27.49 24.69
#